data_AF-A0A453P6N4-F1
#
_entry.id   AF-A0A453P6N4-F1
#
_cell.length_a   1.000
_cell.length_b   1.000
_cell.length_c   1.000
_cell.angle_alpha   90.00
_cell.angle_beta   90.00
_cell.angle_gamma   90.00
#
_symmetry.space_group_name_H-M   'P 1'
#
loop_
_entity.id
_entity.type
_entity.pdbx_description
1 polymer ?
#
loop_
_entity_poly.entity_id
_entity_poly.type
_entity_poly.pdbx_seq_one_letter_code
_entity_poly.pdbx_strand_id
1 'polypeptide(L)'
;WRRRVAKGGGVGRWFWEPIVQGREMGFLLLQLGFAIFALRMLRPEITLPGSEPRPQTTYISVPYSDFLASIDKDQVKKVEVDGVHVMFRLRPEVEASVVEQPQTQTDGVADNAAISRRIVFTTTRPVDIKTPYEKMVENSVEFGSPDRRSGGMLNSALVALIYVVLIAVVLQRLPISFSQQSTGQLRNRKNLNSGGAKVSETADIVTFADVAGVDEAKEELEEIVEFLRNPEKYIRLGARPPRGVLLVGLPGTGKTLLAKAVAGEAEVPFISCSASEFVELYVGMGAARVRELFARAKKESPSIIFIDEIDAVAKSRDGRYRIVSNDEREQTLNQLLTEMDGFDTNSAVIVLGATNRADVLDPALRRPGRFDRVVTVEAPDKFGRESILKVHANRKELPLGKDVDLSGIAAMTTGFTGPC
;
A
#
# COMPACT_ATOMS: atom_id res chain seq x y z
N TRP A 1 -58.76 -18.28 19.66
CA TRP A 1 -60.20 -18.52 19.43
C TRP A 1 -60.96 -18.37 20.76
N ARG A 2 -62.14 -17.74 20.73
CA ARG A 2 -62.90 -17.11 21.86
C ARG A 2 -63.18 -17.99 23.09
N ARG A 3 -63.19 -17.39 24.30
CA ARG A 3 -63.98 -17.87 25.46
C ARG A 3 -64.78 -16.71 26.08
N ARG A 4 -66.09 -16.91 26.20
CA ARG A 4 -67.05 -16.01 26.86
C ARG A 4 -67.11 -16.38 28.34
N VAL A 5 -66.86 -15.44 29.26
CA VAL A 5 -67.24 -15.60 30.67
C VAL A 5 -68.29 -14.54 30.98
N ALA A 6 -69.51 -14.99 31.26
CA ALA A 6 -70.58 -14.15 31.75
C ALA A 6 -70.68 -14.34 33.27
N LYS A 7 -70.62 -13.25 34.03
CA LYS A 7 -71.23 -13.11 35.37
C LYS A 7 -71.27 -11.63 35.76
N GLY A 8 -72.49 -11.13 35.99
CA GLY A 8 -72.77 -9.81 36.62
C GLY A 8 -72.84 -8.65 35.63
N GLY A 9 -73.93 -7.89 35.66
CA GLY A 9 -74.30 -6.89 34.65
C GLY A 9 -73.27 -5.77 34.45
N GLY A 10 -72.97 -5.50 33.18
CA GLY A 10 -72.06 -4.45 32.73
C GLY A 10 -71.48 -4.81 31.37
N VAL A 11 -71.63 -3.92 30.39
CA VAL A 11 -71.34 -4.08 28.96
C VAL A 11 -70.08 -4.91 28.65
N GLY A 12 -70.24 -6.03 27.95
CA GLY A 12 -69.14 -6.92 27.56
C GLY A 12 -68.26 -6.31 26.46
N ARG A 13 -67.00 -5.99 26.80
CA ARG A 13 -65.97 -5.54 25.86
C ARG A 13 -65.25 -6.74 25.25
N TRP A 14 -65.19 -6.81 23.92
CA TRP A 14 -64.44 -7.83 23.18
C TRP A 14 -62.95 -7.49 23.20
N PHE A 15 -62.12 -8.34 23.82
CA PHE A 15 -60.66 -8.26 23.71
C PHE A 15 -60.14 -9.28 22.70
N TRP A 16 -59.35 -8.80 21.75
CA TRP A 16 -58.59 -9.63 20.81
C TRP A 16 -57.25 -9.99 21.46
N GLU A 17 -57.02 -11.28 21.72
CA GLU A 17 -55.70 -11.80 22.03
C GLU A 17 -55.04 -12.32 20.74
N PRO A 18 -53.87 -11.79 20.34
CA PRO A 18 -53.10 -12.37 19.25
C PRO A 18 -52.56 -13.75 19.70
N ILE A 19 -52.77 -14.78 18.88
CA ILE A 19 -52.41 -16.18 19.17
C ILE A 19 -50.89 -16.37 19.34
N VAL A 20 -50.08 -15.41 18.89
CA VAL A 20 -48.63 -15.39 19.03
C VAL A 20 -48.20 -13.95 19.31
N GLN A 21 -47.47 -13.72 20.39
CA GLN A 21 -46.88 -12.41 20.67
C GLN A 21 -45.82 -12.11 19.60
N GLY A 22 -45.78 -10.89 19.04
CA GLY A 22 -44.82 -10.51 17.99
C GLY A 22 -43.33 -10.76 18.33
N ARG A 23 -43.01 -10.96 19.61
CA ARG A 23 -41.70 -11.41 20.10
C ARG A 23 -41.32 -12.83 19.64
N GLU A 24 -42.29 -13.74 19.59
CA GLU A 24 -42.07 -15.15 19.22
C GLU A 24 -41.89 -15.31 17.70
N MET A 25 -42.59 -14.51 16.91
CA MET A 25 -42.40 -14.44 15.46
C MET A 25 -41.00 -13.97 15.08
N GLY A 26 -40.44 -13.00 15.81
CA GLY A 26 -39.05 -12.56 15.63
C GLY A 26 -38.04 -13.65 15.94
N PHE A 27 -38.30 -14.48 16.96
CA PHE A 27 -37.43 -15.59 17.32
C PHE A 27 -37.47 -16.73 16.28
N LEU A 28 -38.66 -17.03 15.75
CA LEU A 28 -38.83 -18.02 14.68
C LEU A 28 -38.17 -17.57 13.37
N LEU A 29 -38.27 -16.31 12.99
CA LEU A 29 -37.58 -15.76 11.82
C LEU A 29 -36.05 -15.77 11.98
N LEU A 30 -35.57 -15.52 13.20
CA LEU A 30 -34.14 -15.55 13.50
C LEU A 30 -33.60 -16.99 13.51
N GLN A 31 -34.37 -17.96 14.03
CA GLN A 31 -34.05 -19.38 13.91
C GLN A 31 -34.06 -19.86 12.45
N LEU A 32 -35.01 -19.41 11.63
CA LEU A 32 -35.04 -19.70 10.20
C LEU A 32 -33.79 -19.15 9.50
N GLY A 33 -33.40 -17.91 9.82
CA GLY A 33 -32.18 -17.29 9.28
C GLY A 33 -30.91 -18.05 9.67
N PHE A 34 -30.82 -18.51 10.93
CA PHE A 34 -29.71 -19.33 11.39
C PHE A 34 -29.69 -20.71 10.74
N ALA A 35 -30.84 -21.33 10.51
CA ALA A 35 -30.96 -22.61 9.82
C ALA A 35 -30.54 -22.50 8.34
N ILE A 36 -30.93 -21.44 7.64
CA ILE A 36 -30.49 -21.16 6.27
C ILE A 36 -28.98 -20.93 6.21
N PHE A 37 -28.43 -20.22 7.20
CA PHE A 37 -26.99 -19.96 7.32
C PHE A 37 -26.20 -21.26 7.60
N ALA A 38 -26.67 -22.09 8.53
CA ALA A 38 -26.07 -23.38 8.84
C ALA A 38 -26.14 -24.34 7.66
N LEU A 39 -27.26 -24.35 6.92
CA LEU A 39 -27.42 -25.14 5.70
C LEU A 39 -26.42 -24.71 4.62
N ARG A 40 -26.19 -23.40 4.46
CA ARG A 40 -25.18 -22.86 3.55
C ARG A 40 -23.75 -23.25 3.96
N MET A 41 -23.48 -23.32 5.26
CA MET A 41 -22.16 -23.71 5.77
C MET A 41 -21.90 -25.22 5.59
N LEU A 42 -22.94 -26.06 5.68
CA LEU A 42 -22.86 -27.51 5.50
C LEU A 42 -22.94 -27.96 4.02
N ARG A 43 -23.60 -27.17 3.15
CA ARG A 43 -23.77 -27.46 1.72
C ARG A 43 -23.63 -26.17 0.90
N PRO A 44 -22.40 -25.75 0.54
CA PRO A 44 -22.16 -24.50 -0.20
C PRO A 44 -22.70 -24.49 -1.64
N GLU A 45 -23.20 -25.61 -2.16
CA GLU A 45 -23.66 -25.76 -3.56
C GLU A 45 -25.12 -25.39 -3.82
N ILE A 46 -25.94 -25.14 -2.79
CA ILE A 46 -27.35 -24.77 -2.99
C ILE A 46 -27.44 -23.26 -3.28
N THR A 47 -27.51 -22.90 -4.56
CA THR A 47 -27.68 -21.52 -5.01
C THR A 47 -29.11 -21.03 -4.81
N LEU A 48 -29.28 -19.78 -4.37
CA LEU A 48 -30.58 -19.11 -4.33
C LEU A 48 -31.05 -18.81 -5.77
N PRO A 49 -32.36 -18.81 -6.07
CA PRO A 49 -32.86 -18.33 -7.35
C PRO A 49 -32.40 -16.88 -7.57
N GLY A 50 -31.52 -16.66 -8.55
CA GLY A 50 -30.88 -15.36 -8.83
C GLY A 50 -29.39 -15.24 -8.47
N SER A 51 -28.79 -16.27 -7.85
CA SER A 51 -27.34 -16.32 -7.54
C SER A 51 -26.60 -17.34 -8.42
N GLU A 52 -26.95 -17.46 -9.70
CA GLU A 52 -26.20 -18.30 -10.62
C GLU A 52 -24.75 -17.76 -10.72
N PRO A 53 -23.73 -18.62 -10.54
CA PRO A 53 -22.34 -18.22 -10.74
C PRO A 53 -22.19 -17.77 -12.19
N ARG A 54 -21.73 -16.53 -12.41
CA ARG A 54 -21.40 -16.06 -13.76
C ARG A 54 -20.39 -17.04 -14.36
N PRO A 55 -20.62 -17.58 -15.57
CA PRO A 55 -19.68 -18.50 -16.20
C PRO A 55 -18.30 -17.85 -16.26
N GLN A 56 -17.27 -18.59 -15.88
CA GLN A 56 -15.89 -18.11 -15.93
C GLN A 56 -15.56 -17.71 -17.37
N THR A 57 -15.20 -16.43 -17.55
CA THR A 57 -14.80 -15.89 -18.84
C THR A 57 -13.30 -16.01 -19.00
N THR A 58 -12.84 -16.73 -20.02
CA THR A 58 -11.40 -16.81 -20.35
C THR A 58 -11.08 -15.74 -21.38
N TYR A 59 -10.10 -14.89 -21.07
CA TYR A 59 -9.64 -13.84 -21.98
C TYR A 59 -8.42 -14.31 -22.76
N ILE A 60 -8.49 -14.26 -24.09
CA ILE A 60 -7.37 -14.61 -24.97
C ILE A 60 -6.92 -13.35 -25.70
N SER A 61 -5.65 -12.97 -25.53
CA SER A 61 -5.09 -11.80 -26.22
C SER A 61 -4.70 -12.16 -27.66
N VAL A 62 -5.19 -11.39 -28.62
CA VAL A 62 -4.96 -11.62 -30.06
C VAL A 62 -4.43 -10.33 -30.70
N PRO A 63 -3.43 -10.40 -31.60
CA PRO A 63 -2.95 -9.25 -32.36
C PRO A 63 -4.07 -8.54 -33.16
N TYR A 64 -3.93 -7.23 -33.33
CA TYR A 64 -4.96 -6.43 -34.04
C TYR A 64 -5.12 -6.83 -35.51
N SER A 65 -4.04 -7.29 -36.16
CA SER A 65 -4.07 -7.83 -37.52
C SER A 65 -4.99 -9.03 -37.65
N ASP A 66 -4.96 -9.92 -36.66
CA ASP A 66 -5.71 -11.17 -36.68
C ASP A 66 -7.19 -10.92 -36.40
N PHE A 67 -7.47 -9.89 -35.59
CA PHE A 67 -8.82 -9.37 -35.42
C PHE A 67 -9.39 -8.81 -36.74
N LEU A 68 -8.62 -8.01 -37.48
CA LEU A 68 -9.04 -7.51 -38.80
C LEU A 68 -9.27 -8.66 -39.79
N ALA A 69 -8.39 -9.65 -39.82
CA ALA A 69 -8.54 -10.83 -40.66
C ALA A 69 -9.77 -11.67 -40.26
N SER A 70 -10.11 -11.72 -38.97
CA SER A 70 -11.31 -12.41 -38.46
C SER A 70 -12.59 -11.68 -38.83
N ILE A 71 -12.57 -10.34 -38.89
CA ILE A 71 -13.69 -9.53 -39.41
C ILE A 71 -13.85 -9.79 -40.91
N ASP A 72 -12.76 -9.75 -41.68
CA ASP A 72 -12.79 -9.95 -43.14
C ASP A 72 -13.33 -11.34 -43.54
N LYS A 73 -13.14 -12.34 -42.68
CA LYS A 73 -13.64 -13.72 -42.86
C LYS A 73 -15.04 -13.97 -42.27
N ASP A 74 -15.73 -12.94 -41.80
CA ASP A 74 -17.05 -13.02 -41.13
C ASP A 74 -17.10 -13.98 -39.92
N GLN A 75 -16.00 -14.08 -39.17
CA GLN A 75 -15.89 -15.01 -38.04
C GLN A 75 -16.32 -14.38 -36.71
N VAL A 76 -16.57 -13.06 -36.67
CA VAL A 76 -16.85 -12.29 -35.46
C VAL A 76 -18.35 -12.08 -35.29
N LYS A 77 -18.88 -12.40 -34.11
CA LYS A 77 -20.30 -12.25 -33.76
C LYS A 77 -20.61 -10.92 -33.08
N LYS A 78 -19.80 -10.55 -32.08
CA LYS A 78 -20.02 -9.35 -31.27
C LYS A 78 -18.69 -8.67 -30.96
N VAL A 79 -18.66 -7.34 -31.05
CA VAL A 79 -17.50 -6.51 -30.71
C VAL A 79 -17.90 -5.43 -29.70
N GLU A 80 -17.18 -5.36 -28.59
CA GLU A 80 -17.32 -4.32 -27.57
C GLU A 80 -16.04 -3.46 -27.60
N VAL A 81 -16.20 -2.16 -27.82
CA VAL A 81 -15.06 -1.23 -27.93
C VAL A 81 -15.00 -0.35 -26.69
N ASP A 82 -13.89 -0.43 -25.94
CA ASP A 82 -13.57 0.42 -24.79
C ASP A 82 -12.32 1.27 -25.11
N GLY A 83 -12.53 2.35 -25.86
CA GLY A 83 -11.47 3.25 -26.30
C GLY A 83 -10.47 2.58 -27.25
N VAL A 84 -9.36 2.08 -26.70
CA VAL A 84 -8.27 1.41 -27.45
C VAL A 84 -8.38 -0.11 -27.36
N HIS A 85 -9.04 -0.62 -26.31
CA HIS A 85 -9.25 -2.05 -26.13
C HIS A 85 -10.51 -2.49 -26.86
N VAL A 86 -10.37 -3.54 -27.64
CA VAL A 86 -11.45 -4.15 -28.40
C VAL A 86 -11.62 -5.57 -27.91
N MET A 87 -12.81 -5.85 -27.37
CA MET A 87 -13.20 -7.17 -26.92
C MET A 87 -14.15 -7.76 -27.95
N PHE A 88 -13.92 -8.98 -28.41
CA PHE A 88 -14.79 -9.59 -29.41
C PHE A 88 -15.06 -11.05 -29.13
N ARG A 89 -16.20 -11.53 -29.63
CA ARG A 89 -16.61 -12.94 -29.62
C ARG A 89 -16.71 -13.46 -31.03
N LEU A 90 -16.30 -14.70 -31.23
CA LEU A 90 -16.41 -15.35 -32.52
C LEU A 90 -17.80 -15.99 -32.67
N ARG A 91 -18.14 -16.39 -33.89
CA ARG A 91 -19.34 -17.20 -34.15
C ARG A 91 -19.15 -18.60 -33.53
N PRO A 92 -20.20 -19.23 -33.00
CA PRO A 92 -20.10 -20.48 -32.23
C PRO A 92 -19.47 -21.64 -33.03
N GLU A 93 -19.63 -21.65 -34.35
CA GLU A 93 -19.02 -22.64 -35.26
C GLU A 93 -17.48 -22.56 -35.27
N VAL A 94 -16.93 -21.35 -35.16
CA VAL A 94 -15.47 -21.09 -35.16
C VAL A 94 -14.90 -21.22 -33.74
N GLU A 95 -15.68 -20.83 -32.72
CA GLU A 95 -15.29 -21.00 -31.30
C GLU A 95 -15.03 -22.48 -30.96
N ALA A 96 -15.83 -23.41 -31.50
CA ALA A 96 -15.64 -24.85 -31.28
C ALA A 96 -14.29 -25.37 -31.82
N SER A 97 -13.90 -24.92 -33.02
CA SER A 97 -12.63 -25.32 -33.66
C SER A 97 -11.37 -24.73 -33.00
N VAL A 98 -11.48 -23.59 -32.31
CA VAL A 98 -10.35 -22.99 -31.55
C VAL A 98 -10.13 -23.71 -30.22
N VAL A 99 -11.16 -24.35 -29.66
CA VAL A 99 -11.10 -25.10 -28.41
C VAL A 99 -10.49 -26.51 -28.59
N GLU A 100 -10.52 -27.07 -29.79
CA GLU A 100 -9.98 -28.41 -30.09
C GLU A 100 -8.45 -28.48 -30.25
N GLN A 101 -7.73 -27.35 -30.25
CA GLN A 101 -6.27 -27.36 -30.25
C GLN A 101 -5.72 -27.32 -28.80
N PRO A 102 -4.94 -28.33 -28.37
CA PRO A 102 -4.61 -28.53 -26.96
C PRO A 102 -3.44 -27.65 -26.52
N GLN A 103 -3.56 -26.99 -25.36
CA GLN A 103 -2.41 -26.64 -24.54
C GLN A 103 -2.36 -27.57 -23.34
N THR A 104 -1.27 -28.33 -23.30
CA THR A 104 -0.91 -29.37 -22.35
C THR A 104 -0.57 -28.81 -20.97
N GLN A 105 -0.90 -29.60 -19.93
CA GLN A 105 -0.49 -29.54 -18.51
C GLN A 105 -1.32 -28.67 -17.56
N THR A 106 -2.21 -29.30 -16.79
CA THR A 106 -1.94 -29.78 -15.42
C THR A 106 -2.96 -30.85 -15.03
N ASP A 107 -2.48 -31.92 -14.41
CA ASP A 107 -3.26 -33.04 -13.87
C ASP A 107 -4.26 -32.61 -12.79
N GLY A 108 -5.42 -33.26 -12.76
CA GLY A 108 -6.22 -33.41 -11.55
C GLY A 108 -7.72 -33.17 -11.69
N VAL A 109 -8.47 -34.26 -11.55
CA VAL A 109 -9.90 -34.35 -11.23
C VAL A 109 -10.87 -34.00 -12.37
N ALA A 110 -11.34 -35.06 -13.02
CA ALA A 110 -12.59 -35.03 -13.78
C ALA A 110 -13.75 -34.87 -12.79
N ASP A 111 -14.50 -33.77 -12.91
CA ASP A 111 -15.88 -33.72 -12.46
C ASP A 111 -16.75 -33.01 -13.49
N ASN A 112 -17.84 -33.70 -13.83
CA ASN A 112 -18.81 -33.32 -14.85
C ASN A 112 -19.67 -32.15 -14.37
N ALA A 113 -19.38 -30.97 -14.89
CA ALA A 113 -20.39 -30.01 -15.27
C ALA A 113 -19.91 -29.36 -16.55
N ALA A 114 -20.75 -29.31 -17.59
CA ALA A 114 -20.50 -28.49 -18.76
C ALA A 114 -20.54 -27.01 -18.33
N ILE A 115 -19.47 -26.56 -17.67
CA ILE A 115 -19.23 -25.16 -17.37
C ILE A 115 -19.05 -24.51 -18.74
N SER A 116 -20.06 -23.79 -19.18
CA SER A 116 -20.04 -22.98 -20.40
C SER A 116 -18.96 -21.91 -20.27
N ARG A 117 -17.70 -22.28 -20.51
CA ARG A 117 -16.57 -21.34 -20.51
C ARG A 117 -16.82 -20.33 -21.61
N ARG A 118 -17.05 -19.08 -21.23
CA ARG A 118 -17.33 -18.01 -22.17
C ARG A 118 -16.01 -17.41 -22.63
N ILE A 119 -15.55 -17.74 -23.83
CA ILE A 119 -14.29 -17.22 -24.36
C ILE A 119 -14.52 -15.79 -24.87
N VAL A 120 -13.60 -14.89 -24.53
CA VAL A 120 -13.61 -13.50 -25.02
C VAL A 120 -12.23 -13.15 -25.51
N PHE A 121 -12.12 -12.74 -26.77
CA PHE A 121 -10.86 -12.32 -27.35
C PHE A 121 -10.65 -10.83 -27.09
N THR A 122 -9.42 -10.44 -26.73
CA THR A 122 -9.06 -9.04 -26.46
C THR A 122 -7.91 -8.61 -27.36
N THR A 123 -8.04 -7.44 -27.96
CA THR A 123 -7.00 -6.83 -28.77
C THR A 123 -6.86 -5.34 -28.46
N THR A 124 -5.67 -4.81 -28.71
CA THR A 124 -5.34 -3.39 -28.50
C THR A 124 -5.13 -2.74 -29.85
N ARG A 125 -5.96 -1.75 -30.17
CA ARG A 125 -5.92 -1.05 -31.46
C ARG A 125 -4.76 -0.03 -31.52
N PRO A 126 -3.95 -0.02 -32.59
CA PRO A 126 -2.99 1.06 -32.84
C PRO A 126 -3.68 2.40 -33.12
N VAL A 127 -3.14 3.51 -32.62
CA VAL A 127 -3.76 4.86 -32.67
C VAL A 127 -3.96 5.36 -34.11
N ASP A 128 -3.09 4.94 -35.04
CA ASP A 128 -3.07 5.41 -36.43
C ASP A 128 -4.12 4.72 -37.34
N ILE A 129 -4.76 3.64 -36.86
CA ILE A 129 -5.69 2.84 -37.67
C ILE A 129 -7.13 3.06 -37.18
N LYS A 130 -7.99 3.58 -38.07
CA LYS A 130 -9.42 3.74 -37.79
C LYS A 130 -10.09 2.38 -37.62
N THR A 131 -11.06 2.29 -36.72
CA THR A 131 -11.89 1.08 -36.57
C THR A 131 -12.69 0.81 -37.85
N PRO A 132 -12.71 -0.44 -38.35
CA PRO A 132 -13.38 -0.79 -39.61
C PRO A 132 -14.90 -0.93 -39.40
N TYR A 133 -15.57 0.15 -38.99
CA TYR A 133 -17.03 0.12 -38.74
C TYR A 133 -17.83 -0.25 -39.98
N GLU A 134 -17.39 0.17 -41.18
CA GLU A 134 -18.06 -0.13 -42.45
C GLU A 134 -18.12 -1.63 -42.72
N LYS A 135 -16.99 -2.32 -42.58
CA LYS A 135 -16.91 -3.78 -42.76
C LYS A 135 -17.68 -4.56 -41.68
N MET A 136 -17.72 -4.03 -40.46
CA MET A 136 -18.48 -4.64 -39.36
C MET A 136 -20.00 -4.54 -39.60
N VAL A 137 -20.46 -3.44 -40.21
CA VAL A 137 -21.86 -3.28 -40.62
C VAL A 137 -22.20 -4.21 -41.79
N GLU A 138 -21.31 -4.33 -42.77
CA GLU A 138 -21.47 -5.23 -43.92
C GLU A 138 -21.59 -6.70 -43.48
N ASN A 139 -20.76 -7.13 -42.54
CA ASN A 139 -20.77 -8.50 -41.99
C ASN A 139 -21.78 -8.72 -40.86
N SER A 140 -22.71 -7.78 -40.63
CA SER A 140 -23.77 -7.88 -39.61
C SER A 140 -23.23 -8.17 -38.19
N VAL A 141 -22.09 -7.59 -37.84
CA VAL A 141 -21.45 -7.75 -36.52
C VAL A 141 -22.11 -6.82 -35.51
N GLU A 142 -22.56 -7.34 -34.37
CA GLU A 142 -23.09 -6.49 -33.29
C GLU A 142 -21.95 -5.70 -32.64
N PHE A 143 -22.01 -4.36 -32.67
CA PHE A 143 -21.02 -3.50 -32.01
C PHE A 143 -21.63 -2.59 -30.95
N GLY A 144 -20.91 -2.36 -29.87
CA GLY A 144 -21.35 -1.48 -28.77
C GLY A 144 -20.22 -1.10 -27.82
N SER A 145 -20.53 -0.25 -26.83
CA SER A 145 -19.66 -0.02 -25.68
C SER A 145 -19.98 -1.04 -24.57
N PRO A 146 -19.00 -1.48 -23.77
CA PRO A 146 -19.28 -2.30 -22.61
C PRO A 146 -20.18 -1.53 -21.64
N ASP A 147 -21.30 -2.15 -21.27
CA ASP A 147 -22.31 -1.57 -20.39
C ASP A 147 -21.72 -1.48 -18.97
N ARG A 148 -21.07 -0.35 -18.64
CA ARG A 148 -20.51 -0.07 -17.30
C ARG A 148 -21.64 0.25 -16.32
N ARG A 149 -22.62 -0.62 -16.18
CA ARG A 149 -23.64 -0.50 -15.14
C ARG A 149 -22.97 -0.89 -13.81
N SER A 150 -22.49 0.12 -13.08
CA SER A 150 -21.81 0.07 -11.78
C SER A 150 -22.66 -0.50 -10.62
N GLY A 151 -23.70 -1.28 -10.93
CA GLY A 151 -24.70 -1.80 -9.98
C GLY A 151 -24.22 -2.92 -9.06
N GLY A 152 -22.94 -3.33 -9.14
CA GLY A 152 -22.39 -4.37 -8.27
C GLY A 152 -22.09 -3.87 -6.85
N MET A 153 -21.56 -2.65 -6.72
CA MET A 153 -21.00 -2.18 -5.45
C MET A 153 -22.07 -1.72 -4.45
N LEU A 154 -23.13 -1.06 -4.93
CA LEU A 154 -24.23 -0.59 -4.08
C LEU A 154 -25.06 -1.77 -3.54
N ASN A 155 -25.31 -2.78 -4.37
CA ASN A 155 -26.04 -3.97 -3.94
C ASN A 155 -25.22 -4.80 -2.94
N SER A 156 -23.90 -4.96 -3.14
CA SER A 156 -23.05 -5.63 -2.16
C SER A 156 -22.92 -4.84 -0.86
N ALA A 157 -22.86 -3.51 -0.93
CA ALA A 157 -22.79 -2.64 0.24
C ALA A 157 -24.09 -2.68 1.08
N LEU A 158 -25.26 -2.68 0.41
CA LEU A 158 -26.55 -2.84 1.09
C LEU A 158 -26.68 -4.20 1.78
N VAL A 159 -26.25 -5.28 1.12
CA VAL A 159 -26.23 -6.62 1.71
C VAL A 159 -25.28 -6.67 2.92
N ALA A 160 -24.09 -6.09 2.82
CA ALA A 160 -23.14 -6.02 3.94
C ALA A 160 -23.70 -5.20 5.12
N LEU A 161 -24.40 -4.09 4.84
CA LEU A 161 -25.00 -3.25 5.88
C LEU A 161 -26.12 -3.99 6.62
N ILE A 162 -26.92 -4.80 5.93
CA ILE A 162 -27.93 -5.67 6.54
C ILE A 162 -27.26 -6.68 7.50
N TYR A 163 -26.13 -7.27 7.12
CA TYR A 163 -25.39 -8.19 8.00
C TYR A 163 -24.81 -7.50 9.24
N VAL A 164 -24.25 -6.29 9.09
CA VAL A 164 -23.71 -5.50 10.21
C VAL A 164 -24.83 -5.13 11.20
N VAL A 165 -25.99 -4.72 10.70
CA VAL A 165 -27.15 -4.40 11.54
C VAL A 165 -27.67 -5.66 12.25
N LEU A 166 -27.71 -6.80 11.56
CA LEU A 166 -28.13 -8.07 12.17
C LEU A 166 -27.19 -8.51 13.30
N ILE A 167 -25.88 -8.38 13.12
CA ILE A 167 -24.88 -8.68 14.16
C ILE A 167 -25.01 -7.71 15.35
N ALA A 168 -25.21 -6.41 15.09
CA ALA A 168 -25.39 -5.42 16.15
C ALA A 168 -26.65 -5.68 16.99
N VAL A 169 -27.76 -6.08 16.36
CA VAL A 169 -29.01 -6.43 17.05
C VAL A 169 -28.86 -7.72 17.88
N VAL A 170 -28.12 -8.71 17.36
CA VAL A 170 -27.81 -9.95 18.10
C VAL A 170 -26.93 -9.66 19.33
N LEU A 171 -25.90 -8.82 19.17
CA LEU A 171 -25.02 -8.40 20.27
C LEU A 171 -25.75 -7.59 21.34
N GLN A 172 -26.75 -6.77 20.98
CA GLN A 172 -27.57 -6.02 21.95
C GLN A 172 -28.60 -6.87 22.69
N ARG A 173 -28.93 -8.07 22.17
CA ARG A 173 -29.99 -8.94 22.72
C ARG A 173 -29.46 -10.15 23.50
N LEU A 174 -28.18 -10.46 23.38
CA LEU A 174 -27.51 -11.45 24.22
C LEU A 174 -26.99 -10.78 25.50
N PRO A 175 -27.36 -11.26 26.70
CA PRO A 175 -26.76 -10.81 27.93
C PRO A 175 -25.39 -11.49 28.06
N ILE A 176 -24.43 -11.08 27.24
CA ILE A 176 -23.03 -11.36 27.50
C ILE A 176 -22.67 -10.41 28.63
N SER A 177 -22.71 -10.91 29.86
CA SER A 177 -22.08 -10.28 31.01
C SER A 177 -20.57 -10.27 30.77
N PHE A 178 -20.11 -9.36 29.92
CA PHE A 178 -18.78 -8.80 30.01
C PHE A 178 -18.73 -8.13 31.37
N SER A 179 -17.95 -8.71 32.29
CA SER A 179 -17.78 -8.19 33.63
C SER A 179 -17.45 -6.70 33.55
N GLN A 180 -18.24 -5.91 34.27
CA GLN A 180 -18.06 -4.48 34.47
C GLN A 180 -16.82 -4.22 35.33
N GLN A 181 -15.64 -4.47 34.79
CA GLN A 181 -14.41 -3.94 35.33
C GLN A 181 -13.71 -3.20 34.20
N SER A 182 -13.59 -1.87 34.36
CA SER A 182 -12.84 -0.94 33.51
C SER A 182 -13.63 -0.04 32.52
N THR A 183 -14.84 0.39 32.87
CA THR A 183 -15.55 1.49 32.15
C THR A 183 -15.61 2.80 32.93
N GLY A 184 -14.61 3.04 33.79
CA GLY A 184 -14.47 4.28 34.59
C GLY A 184 -13.12 5.02 34.38
N GLN A 185 -12.24 4.53 33.51
CA GLN A 185 -10.88 5.05 33.38
C GLN A 185 -10.51 5.42 31.92
N LEU A 186 -11.47 5.97 31.17
CA LEU A 186 -11.29 6.41 29.77
C LEU A 186 -11.61 7.89 29.50
N ARG A 187 -11.69 8.74 30.55
CA ARG A 187 -11.75 10.21 30.38
C ARG A 187 -10.46 10.96 30.74
N ASN A 188 -9.38 10.25 31.10
CA ASN A 188 -8.11 10.89 31.44
C ASN A 188 -6.88 10.16 30.87
N ARG A 189 -6.93 9.82 29.58
CA ARG A 189 -5.77 9.32 28.82
C ARG A 189 -5.54 10.15 27.57
N LYS A 190 -5.50 11.47 27.75
CA LYS A 190 -4.96 12.42 26.77
C LYS A 190 -3.50 12.69 27.13
N ASN A 191 -2.68 11.68 26.87
CA ASN A 191 -1.21 11.66 26.81
C ASN A 191 -0.82 10.18 26.73
N LEU A 192 -0.94 9.59 25.55
CA LEU A 192 -0.30 8.31 25.26
C LEU A 192 0.14 8.34 23.80
N ASN A 193 1.42 8.68 23.65
CA ASN A 193 2.35 8.37 22.58
C ASN A 193 1.77 8.20 21.18
N SER A 194 2.03 9.22 20.38
CA SER A 194 2.16 9.12 18.94
C SER A 194 3.04 7.94 18.56
N GLY A 195 2.40 6.92 17.98
CA GLY A 195 3.08 5.88 17.24
C GLY A 195 3.46 6.44 15.88
N GLY A 196 4.76 6.49 15.59
CA GLY A 196 5.29 6.83 14.27
C GLY A 196 6.59 7.62 14.23
N ALA A 197 7.36 7.66 15.32
CA ALA A 197 8.81 7.90 15.25
C ALA A 197 9.42 7.28 16.50
N LYS A 198 10.14 6.16 16.33
CA LYS A 198 10.99 5.60 17.39
C LYS A 198 12.04 6.65 17.73
N VAL A 199 11.81 7.45 18.76
CA VAL A 199 12.92 8.12 19.43
C VAL A 199 13.56 7.06 20.30
N SER A 200 14.66 6.54 19.78
CA SER A 200 15.52 5.62 20.48
C SER A 200 16.27 6.42 21.54
N GLU A 201 15.67 6.58 22.73
CA GLU A 201 16.34 7.24 23.86
C GLU A 201 17.47 6.40 24.49
N THR A 202 17.78 5.21 23.97
CA THR A 202 18.94 4.40 24.42
C THR A 202 19.44 3.48 23.31
N ALA A 203 19.90 4.05 22.19
CA ALA A 203 20.73 3.29 21.23
C ALA A 203 22.20 3.69 21.41
N ASP A 204 23.09 2.70 21.30
CA ASP A 204 24.53 2.91 21.16
C ASP A 204 24.78 4.13 20.26
N ILE A 205 25.49 5.14 20.80
CA ILE A 205 25.88 6.32 20.05
C ILE A 205 26.83 5.82 18.97
N VAL A 206 26.34 5.77 17.74
CA VAL A 206 27.16 5.44 16.57
C VAL A 206 27.91 6.70 16.18
N THR A 207 29.23 6.58 15.99
CA THR A 207 30.11 7.69 15.59
C THR A 207 30.73 7.41 14.22
N PHE A 208 31.48 8.36 13.64
CA PHE A 208 32.17 8.11 12.37
C PHE A 208 33.25 7.04 12.47
N ALA A 209 33.71 6.72 13.68
CA ALA A 209 34.63 5.61 13.93
C ALA A 209 33.98 4.23 13.68
N ASP A 210 32.66 4.13 13.82
CA ASP A 210 31.91 2.88 13.63
C ASP A 210 31.51 2.63 12.17
N VAL A 211 31.61 3.64 11.32
CA VAL A 211 31.34 3.53 9.88
C VAL A 211 32.67 3.46 9.16
N ALA A 212 32.85 2.52 8.24
CA ALA A 212 34.12 2.36 7.52
C ALA A 212 33.89 2.16 6.02
N GLY A 213 34.86 2.56 5.20
CA GLY A 213 34.86 2.34 3.75
C GLY A 213 33.94 3.27 2.96
N VAL A 214 33.60 4.43 3.51
CA VAL A 214 32.78 5.47 2.86
C VAL A 214 33.40 6.84 3.14
N ASP A 215 34.68 6.99 2.81
CA ASP A 215 35.49 8.13 3.27
C ASP A 215 35.09 9.43 2.54
N GLU A 216 34.76 9.35 1.25
CA GLU A 216 34.28 10.49 0.46
C GLU A 216 32.95 11.04 0.99
N ALA A 217 32.01 10.16 1.33
CA ALA A 217 30.73 10.59 1.88
C ALA A 217 30.86 11.17 3.30
N LYS A 218 31.85 10.71 4.08
CA LYS A 218 32.13 11.26 5.41
C LYS A 218 32.66 12.69 5.31
N GLU A 219 33.59 12.95 4.40
CA GLU A 219 34.12 14.31 4.18
C GLU A 219 33.01 15.30 3.81
N GLU A 220 32.08 14.92 2.92
CA GLU A 220 30.94 15.77 2.57
C GLU A 220 29.98 16.01 3.74
N LEU A 221 29.82 15.02 4.62
CA LEU A 221 28.94 15.12 5.79
C LEU A 221 29.60 15.80 6.99
N GLU A 222 30.93 15.94 7.02
CA GLU A 222 31.66 16.63 8.08
C GLU A 222 31.29 18.13 8.13
N GLU A 223 31.05 18.75 6.97
CA GLU A 223 30.53 20.13 6.86
C GLU A 223 29.20 20.28 7.60
N ILE A 224 28.33 19.27 7.49
CA ILE A 224 27.00 19.24 8.13
C ILE A 224 27.14 19.07 9.64
N VAL A 225 28.06 18.23 10.10
CA VAL A 225 28.36 18.04 11.52
C VAL A 225 28.91 19.33 12.13
N GLU A 226 29.84 20.00 11.46
CA GLU A 226 30.39 21.28 11.94
C GLU A 226 29.29 22.35 12.05
N PHE A 227 28.40 22.40 11.06
CA PHE A 227 27.26 23.30 11.08
C PHE A 227 26.35 23.06 12.29
N LEU A 228 25.98 21.79 12.56
CA LEU A 228 25.10 21.44 13.68
C LEU A 228 25.73 21.70 15.04
N ARG A 229 27.06 21.51 15.17
CA ARG A 229 27.80 21.85 16.40
C ARG A 229 27.88 23.35 16.63
N ASN A 230 28.06 24.15 15.58
CA ASN A 230 28.29 25.60 15.68
C ASN A 230 27.41 26.42 14.72
N PRO A 231 26.07 26.40 14.86
CA PRO A 231 25.17 27.05 13.90
C PRO A 231 25.35 28.59 13.87
N GLU A 232 25.71 29.21 15.00
CA GLU A 232 25.92 30.66 15.09
C GLU A 232 27.03 31.17 14.17
N LYS A 233 28.11 30.38 13.97
CA LYS A 233 29.25 30.76 13.12
C LYS A 233 28.79 31.01 11.68
N TYR A 234 27.93 30.15 11.17
CA TYR A 234 27.40 30.21 9.80
C TYR A 234 26.37 31.33 9.64
N ILE A 235 25.52 31.55 10.64
CA ILE A 235 24.55 32.66 10.65
C ILE A 235 25.28 34.01 10.63
N ARG A 236 26.36 34.18 11.42
CA ARG A 236 27.18 35.41 11.44
C ARG A 236 27.87 35.68 10.11
N LEU A 237 28.28 34.64 9.39
CA LEU A 237 28.88 34.74 8.06
C LEU A 237 27.84 35.02 6.96
N GLY A 238 26.54 34.97 7.26
CA GLY A 238 25.47 35.12 6.28
C GLY A 238 25.35 33.92 5.32
N ALA A 239 26.02 32.81 5.63
CA ALA A 239 25.92 31.58 4.85
C ALA A 239 24.55 30.93 5.09
N ARG A 240 23.89 30.52 4.00
CA ARG A 240 22.63 29.77 4.12
C ARG A 240 22.94 28.32 4.45
N PRO A 241 22.38 27.77 5.52
CA PRO A 241 22.60 26.37 5.85
C PRO A 241 21.95 25.45 4.81
N PRO A 242 22.56 24.30 4.51
CA PRO A 242 21.91 23.27 3.71
C PRO A 242 20.68 22.76 4.46
N ARG A 243 19.51 22.78 3.80
CA ARG A 243 18.24 22.36 4.43
C ARG A 243 18.08 20.85 4.45
N GLY A 244 18.58 20.19 3.42
CA GLY A 244 18.50 18.75 3.31
C GLY A 244 19.64 18.16 2.50
N VAL A 245 19.99 16.93 2.85
CA VAL A 245 21.01 16.12 2.20
C VAL A 245 20.37 14.80 1.78
N LEU A 246 20.55 14.44 0.52
CA LEU A 246 20.07 13.18 -0.03
C LEU A 246 21.24 12.19 -0.15
N LEU A 247 21.19 11.10 0.60
CA LEU A 247 22.10 9.97 0.52
C LEU A 247 21.61 9.01 -0.57
N VAL A 248 22.39 8.87 -1.65
CA VAL A 248 22.07 8.02 -2.79
C VAL A 248 23.10 6.91 -2.88
N GLY A 249 22.67 5.65 -2.98
CA GLY A 249 23.61 4.55 -3.17
C GLY A 249 22.93 3.20 -3.25
N LEU A 250 23.68 2.15 -3.55
CA LEU A 250 23.15 0.78 -3.59
C LEU A 250 22.56 0.36 -2.23
N PRO A 251 21.58 -0.55 -2.21
CA PRO A 251 21.10 -1.11 -0.95
C PRO A 251 22.25 -1.81 -0.21
N GLY A 252 22.29 -1.66 1.11
CA GLY A 252 23.33 -2.29 1.93
C GLY A 252 24.69 -1.58 1.95
N THR A 253 24.80 -0.31 1.51
CA THR A 253 26.03 0.50 1.67
C THR A 253 26.08 1.31 2.97
N GLY A 254 25.21 1.02 3.94
CA GLY A 254 25.27 1.65 5.26
C GLY A 254 24.70 3.08 5.37
N LYS A 255 23.89 3.54 4.41
CA LYS A 255 23.26 4.89 4.43
C LYS A 255 22.60 5.25 5.78
N THR A 256 21.83 4.32 6.34
CA THR A 256 21.14 4.49 7.63
C THR A 256 22.12 4.58 8.79
N LEU A 257 23.24 3.85 8.76
CA LEU A 257 24.28 3.98 9.78
C LEU A 257 25.07 5.27 9.64
N LEU A 258 25.39 5.68 8.41
CA LEU A 258 26.06 6.95 8.15
C LEU A 258 25.24 8.13 8.70
N ALA A 259 23.93 8.12 8.49
CA ALA A 259 23.05 9.14 9.07
C ALA A 259 23.02 9.14 10.61
N LYS A 260 23.06 7.96 11.25
CA LYS A 260 23.19 7.85 12.71
C LYS A 260 24.54 8.35 13.20
N ALA A 261 25.62 8.06 12.48
CA ALA A 261 26.96 8.52 12.80
C ALA A 261 27.05 10.06 12.76
N VAL A 262 26.46 10.70 11.74
CA VAL A 262 26.38 12.17 11.66
C VAL A 262 25.68 12.76 12.89
N ALA A 263 24.59 12.15 13.35
CA ALA A 263 23.88 12.62 14.53
C ALA A 263 24.67 12.41 15.83
N GLY A 264 25.33 11.26 15.97
CA GLY A 264 26.19 10.95 17.11
C GLY A 264 27.39 11.89 17.19
N GLU A 265 28.01 12.21 16.06
CA GLU A 265 29.10 13.17 15.98
C GLU A 265 28.65 14.60 16.29
N ALA A 266 27.49 15.01 15.79
CA ALA A 266 26.95 16.33 16.09
C ALA A 266 26.37 16.45 17.52
N GLU A 267 26.21 15.33 18.25
CA GLU A 267 25.56 15.24 19.56
C GLU A 267 24.14 15.85 19.58
N VAL A 268 23.40 15.69 18.48
CA VAL A 268 22.03 16.22 18.33
C VAL A 268 20.99 15.10 18.33
N PRO A 269 19.74 15.38 18.75
CA PRO A 269 18.63 14.42 18.64
C PRO A 269 18.45 13.90 17.22
N PHE A 270 18.32 12.58 17.11
CA PHE A 270 18.12 11.86 15.85
C PHE A 270 16.70 11.32 15.77
N ILE A 271 15.90 11.85 14.84
CA ILE A 271 14.52 11.43 14.61
C ILE A 271 14.47 10.65 13.29
N SER A 272 14.38 9.32 13.38
CA SER A 272 14.25 8.46 12.19
C SER A 272 12.80 8.06 11.91
N CYS A 273 12.42 8.08 10.64
CA CYS A 273 11.17 7.54 10.13
C CYS A 273 11.41 6.88 8.76
N SER A 274 10.72 5.78 8.47
CA SER A 274 10.69 5.22 7.11
C SER A 274 9.60 5.91 6.30
N ALA A 275 9.90 6.33 5.07
CA ALA A 275 8.91 7.00 4.23
C ALA A 275 7.68 6.12 3.93
N SER A 276 7.85 4.80 3.93
CA SER A 276 6.75 3.84 3.80
C SER A 276 5.71 3.98 4.92
N GLU A 277 6.06 4.51 6.09
CA GLU A 277 5.12 4.79 7.19
C GLU A 277 4.14 5.92 6.87
N PHE A 278 4.41 6.75 5.85
CA PHE A 278 3.48 7.80 5.43
C PHE A 278 2.49 7.34 4.37
N VAL A 279 2.63 6.13 3.83
CA VAL A 279 1.72 5.57 2.84
C VAL A 279 0.67 4.74 3.56
N GLU A 280 -0.54 5.27 3.71
CA GLU A 280 -1.64 4.56 4.34
C GLU A 280 -2.82 4.36 3.38
N LEU A 281 -3.94 3.84 3.90
CA LEU A 281 -5.20 3.74 3.18
C LEU A 281 -6.15 4.89 3.52
N TYR A 282 -5.82 5.65 4.57
CA TYR A 282 -6.66 6.71 5.12
C TYR A 282 -6.13 8.05 4.63
N VAL A 283 -6.89 8.66 3.72
CA VAL A 283 -6.58 9.95 3.11
C VAL A 283 -6.24 10.99 4.19
N GLY A 284 -5.06 11.60 4.06
CA GLY A 284 -4.60 12.68 4.93
C GLY A 284 -3.85 12.27 6.20
N MET A 285 -3.79 10.98 6.55
CA MET A 285 -3.00 10.53 7.71
C MET A 285 -1.49 10.66 7.46
N GLY A 286 -1.02 10.32 6.25
CA GLY A 286 0.38 10.52 5.86
C GLY A 286 0.83 11.98 6.00
N ALA A 287 0.05 12.92 5.44
CA ALA A 287 0.32 14.34 5.55
C ALA A 287 0.29 14.87 7.01
N ALA A 288 -0.61 14.34 7.86
CA ALA A 288 -0.65 14.72 9.27
C ALA A 288 0.60 14.26 10.03
N ARG A 289 1.10 13.04 9.76
CA ARG A 289 2.35 12.52 10.35
C ARG A 289 3.56 13.34 9.95
N VAL A 290 3.64 13.75 8.68
CA VAL A 290 4.72 14.64 8.22
C VAL A 290 4.73 15.94 9.02
N ARG A 291 3.56 16.56 9.25
CA ARG A 291 3.48 17.77 10.09
C ARG A 291 3.94 17.52 11.53
N GLU A 292 3.53 16.38 12.11
CA GLU A 292 3.92 16.02 13.47
C GLU A 292 5.44 15.78 13.59
N LEU A 293 6.04 15.07 12.63
CA LEU A 293 7.47 14.80 12.56
C LEU A 293 8.28 16.10 12.58
N PHE A 294 7.91 17.05 11.71
CA PHE A 294 8.58 18.34 11.62
C PHE A 294 8.31 19.23 12.84
N ALA A 295 7.08 19.19 13.40
CA ALA A 295 6.77 19.91 14.64
C ALA A 295 7.57 19.37 15.84
N ARG A 296 7.86 18.07 15.88
CA ARG A 296 8.72 17.46 16.91
C ARG A 296 10.17 17.90 16.73
N ALA A 297 10.71 17.79 15.53
CA ALA A 297 12.08 18.21 15.23
C ALA A 297 12.33 19.68 15.58
N LYS A 298 11.36 20.56 15.31
CA LYS A 298 11.39 21.98 15.69
C LYS A 298 11.48 22.20 17.21
N LYS A 299 10.84 21.35 18.02
CA LYS A 299 10.90 21.42 19.49
C LYS A 299 12.25 20.95 20.05
N GLU A 300 12.87 19.99 19.37
CA GLU A 300 14.15 19.38 19.75
C GLU A 300 15.35 20.03 19.02
N SER A 301 15.18 21.23 18.43
CA SER A 301 16.23 21.93 17.66
C SER A 301 17.42 22.35 18.54
N PRO A 302 18.68 22.17 18.09
CA PRO A 302 19.12 21.63 16.80
C PRO A 302 18.91 20.11 16.70
N SER A 303 18.35 19.61 15.59
CA SER A 303 18.03 18.19 15.42
C SER A 303 18.17 17.71 13.97
N ILE A 304 18.27 16.39 13.79
CA ILE A 304 18.31 15.73 12.49
C ILE A 304 17.04 14.89 12.29
N ILE A 305 16.39 15.10 11.15
CA ILE A 305 15.31 14.23 10.66
C ILE A 305 15.90 13.28 9.63
N PHE A 306 15.83 11.98 9.85
CA PHE A 306 16.23 10.97 8.88
C PHE A 306 15.00 10.28 8.29
N ILE A 307 14.87 10.34 6.96
CA ILE A 307 13.81 9.69 6.18
C ILE A 307 14.43 8.60 5.31
N ASP A 308 14.21 7.35 5.68
CA ASP A 308 14.67 6.21 4.88
C ASP A 308 13.70 5.87 3.76
N GLU A 309 14.20 5.29 2.68
CA GLU A 309 13.42 4.86 1.50
C GLU A 309 12.48 5.94 0.95
N ILE A 310 12.97 7.19 0.83
CA ILE A 310 12.15 8.33 0.41
C ILE A 310 11.45 8.11 -0.95
N ASP A 311 12.01 7.25 -1.81
CA ASP A 311 11.40 6.82 -3.07
C ASP A 311 10.05 6.11 -2.92
N ALA A 312 9.68 5.63 -1.73
CA ALA A 312 8.35 5.06 -1.45
C ALA A 312 7.22 6.10 -1.57
N VAL A 313 7.48 7.34 -1.15
CA VAL A 313 6.51 8.47 -1.19
C VAL A 313 6.77 9.44 -2.34
N ALA A 314 8.01 9.47 -2.82
CA ALA A 314 8.50 10.49 -3.75
C ALA A 314 8.71 10.00 -5.19
N LYS A 315 8.09 8.88 -5.55
CA LYS A 315 8.20 8.34 -6.91
C LYS A 315 7.55 9.30 -7.92
N SER A 316 8.31 9.64 -8.96
CA SER A 316 7.85 10.47 -10.06
C SER A 316 6.63 9.86 -10.75
N ARG A 317 5.75 10.76 -11.20
CA ARG A 317 4.47 10.45 -11.84
C ARG A 317 4.65 9.62 -13.10
N ASP A 318 4.45 8.32 -13.02
CA ASP A 318 4.33 7.50 -14.22
C ASP A 318 2.88 7.57 -14.70
N GLY A 319 2.61 8.49 -15.63
CA GLY A 319 1.29 8.96 -16.07
C GLY A 319 0.39 7.95 -16.80
N ARG A 320 0.50 6.65 -16.53
CA ARG A 320 -0.23 5.60 -17.27
C ARG A 320 -1.29 4.81 -16.49
N TYR A 321 -1.34 4.90 -15.16
CA TYR A 321 -2.36 4.19 -14.37
C TYR A 321 -2.93 5.09 -13.26
N ARG A 322 -3.97 5.87 -13.61
CA ARG A 322 -4.79 6.62 -12.64
C ARG A 322 -5.76 5.67 -11.96
N ILE A 323 -5.29 4.98 -10.92
CA ILE A 323 -6.16 4.40 -9.90
C ILE A 323 -5.96 5.21 -8.63
N VAL A 324 -7.06 5.46 -7.93
CA VAL A 324 -7.33 6.33 -6.76
C VAL A 324 -6.31 6.26 -5.60
N SER A 325 -5.32 5.35 -5.63
CA SER A 325 -4.27 5.22 -4.61
C SER A 325 -3.09 6.21 -4.75
N ASN A 326 -2.89 6.84 -5.91
CA ASN A 326 -1.77 7.78 -6.10
C ASN A 326 -2.01 9.16 -5.46
N ASP A 327 -3.28 9.56 -5.27
CA ASP A 327 -3.61 10.92 -4.79
C ASP A 327 -3.12 11.16 -3.34
N GLU A 328 -3.14 10.13 -2.49
CA GLU A 328 -2.65 10.24 -1.10
C GLU A 328 -1.12 10.41 -1.02
N ARG A 329 -0.39 9.66 -1.85
CA ARG A 329 1.08 9.75 -1.90
C ARG A 329 1.50 11.12 -2.38
N GLU A 330 0.84 11.63 -3.42
CA GLU A 330 1.09 13.00 -3.91
C GLU A 330 0.76 14.06 -2.84
N GLN A 331 -0.35 13.91 -2.12
CA GLN A 331 -0.70 14.82 -1.04
C GLN A 331 0.36 14.82 0.08
N THR A 332 0.85 13.64 0.45
CA THR A 332 1.88 13.46 1.47
C THR A 332 3.22 14.04 1.02
N LEU A 333 3.61 13.80 -0.24
CA LEU A 333 4.80 14.39 -0.84
C LEU A 333 4.73 15.92 -0.87
N ASN A 334 3.61 16.50 -1.31
CA ASN A 334 3.42 17.95 -1.33
C ASN A 334 3.48 18.54 0.09
N GLN A 335 2.97 17.83 1.10
CA GLN A 335 3.11 18.25 2.49
C GLN A 335 4.57 18.24 2.94
N LEU A 336 5.34 17.20 2.60
CA LEU A 336 6.78 17.14 2.89
C LEU A 336 7.52 18.30 2.25
N LEU A 337 7.24 18.60 0.98
CA LEU A 337 7.81 19.76 0.28
C LEU A 337 7.47 21.08 0.96
N THR A 338 6.22 21.24 1.39
CA THR A 338 5.77 22.46 2.08
C THR A 338 6.44 22.64 3.44
N GLU A 339 6.63 21.56 4.20
CA GLU A 339 7.33 21.63 5.49
C GLU A 339 8.83 21.89 5.32
N MET A 340 9.47 21.34 4.28
CA MET A 340 10.88 21.62 3.96
C MET A 340 11.09 23.08 3.52
N ASP A 341 10.18 23.63 2.69
CA ASP A 341 10.25 25.03 2.27
C ASP A 341 9.87 26.00 3.42
N GLY A 342 9.01 25.54 4.34
CA GLY A 342 8.44 26.32 5.45
C GLY A 342 9.35 26.49 6.67
N PHE A 343 10.62 26.09 6.61
CA PHE A 343 11.56 26.33 7.70
C PHE A 343 12.04 27.79 7.70
N ASP A 344 11.79 28.49 8.80
CA ASP A 344 12.46 29.74 9.10
C ASP A 344 13.98 29.52 9.06
N THR A 345 14.72 30.49 8.51
CA THR A 345 16.20 30.50 8.40
C THR A 345 16.91 30.30 9.74
N ASN A 346 16.19 30.45 10.85
CA ASN A 346 16.71 30.38 12.21
C ASN A 346 16.53 29.01 12.89
N SER A 347 15.82 28.07 12.27
CA SER A 347 15.67 26.71 12.83
C SER A 347 16.81 25.81 12.34
N ALA A 348 17.64 25.33 13.26
CA ALA A 348 18.79 24.46 12.99
C ALA A 348 18.35 22.99 12.85
N VAL A 349 17.40 22.74 11.96
CA VAL A 349 16.88 21.41 11.64
C VAL A 349 17.36 21.02 10.25
N ILE A 350 17.96 19.83 10.14
CA ILE A 350 18.46 19.29 8.86
C ILE A 350 17.73 17.99 8.53
N VAL A 351 17.32 17.86 7.27
CA VAL A 351 16.65 16.66 6.75
C VAL A 351 17.63 15.80 5.96
N LEU A 352 17.89 14.60 6.44
CA LEU A 352 18.65 13.56 5.74
C LEU A 352 17.67 12.58 5.09
N GLY A 353 17.69 12.48 3.75
CA GLY A 353 16.90 11.50 3.02
C GLY A 353 17.79 10.40 2.48
N ALA A 354 17.38 9.13 2.56
CA ALA A 354 18.08 8.02 1.92
C ALA A 354 17.24 7.41 0.80
N THR A 355 17.87 7.14 -0.33
CA THR A 355 17.25 6.40 -1.44
C THR A 355 18.23 5.46 -2.12
N ASN A 356 17.70 4.37 -2.65
CA ASN A 356 18.45 3.48 -3.53
C ASN A 356 18.36 3.91 -5.01
N ARG A 357 17.43 4.81 -5.34
CA ARG A 357 17.02 5.12 -6.71
C ARG A 357 16.76 6.61 -6.90
N ALA A 358 17.82 7.36 -7.17
CA ALA A 358 17.70 8.78 -7.50
C ALA A 358 17.06 9.05 -8.87
N ASP A 359 16.98 8.04 -9.75
CA ASP A 359 16.38 8.10 -11.08
C ASP A 359 14.85 8.24 -11.05
N VAL A 360 14.19 7.60 -10.09
CA VAL A 360 12.72 7.62 -9.97
C VAL A 360 12.20 8.75 -9.10
N LEU A 361 13.07 9.45 -8.38
CA LEU A 361 12.70 10.48 -7.43
C LEU A 361 12.11 11.71 -8.14
N ASP A 362 11.08 12.33 -7.56
CA ASP A 362 10.51 13.58 -8.06
C ASP A 362 11.60 14.68 -8.14
N PRO A 363 11.84 15.27 -9.33
CA PRO A 363 12.79 16.37 -9.50
C PRO A 363 12.53 17.58 -8.58
N ALA A 364 11.30 17.76 -8.09
CA ALA A 364 10.93 18.81 -7.16
C ALA A 364 11.68 18.70 -5.83
N LEU A 365 12.03 17.50 -5.38
CA LEU A 365 12.77 17.30 -4.12
C LEU A 365 14.23 17.74 -4.23
N ARG A 366 14.83 17.63 -5.42
CA ARG A 366 16.25 17.95 -5.70
C ARG A 366 16.48 19.43 -5.98
N ARG A 367 15.46 20.27 -5.85
CA ARG A 367 15.58 21.71 -6.11
C ARG A 367 16.29 22.40 -4.93
N PRO A 368 17.08 23.47 -5.20
CA PRO A 368 17.65 24.30 -4.15
C PRO A 368 16.58 24.84 -3.18
N GLY A 369 16.87 24.83 -1.88
CA GLY A 369 15.95 25.03 -0.76
C GLY A 369 15.40 23.75 -0.12
N ARG A 370 15.68 22.56 -0.66
CA ARG A 370 15.15 21.26 -0.21
C ARG A 370 16.30 20.26 -0.02
N PHE A 371 16.44 19.27 -0.88
CA PHE A 371 17.65 18.44 -0.92
C PHE A 371 18.70 19.11 -1.79
N ASP A 372 19.41 20.05 -1.16
CA ASP A 372 20.40 20.91 -1.81
C ASP A 372 21.71 20.18 -2.08
N ARG A 373 22.04 19.22 -1.22
CA ARG A 373 23.21 18.37 -1.34
C ARG A 373 22.79 16.94 -1.66
N VAL A 374 23.51 16.31 -2.58
CA VAL A 374 23.32 14.91 -2.94
C VAL A 374 24.67 14.23 -2.73
N VAL A 375 24.75 13.39 -1.70
CA VAL A 375 25.95 12.65 -1.34
C VAL A 375 25.80 11.24 -1.89
N THR A 376 26.75 10.82 -2.72
CA THR A 376 26.73 9.47 -3.30
C THR A 376 27.51 8.52 -2.38
N VAL A 377 26.85 7.44 -1.95
CA VAL A 377 27.40 6.39 -1.11
C VAL A 377 27.68 5.19 -1.99
N GLU A 378 28.94 5.09 -2.41
CA GLU A 378 29.42 4.03 -3.29
C GLU A 378 29.69 2.71 -2.54
N ALA A 379 29.94 1.65 -3.29
CA ALA A 379 30.37 0.39 -2.71
C ALA A 379 31.83 0.51 -2.21
N PRO A 380 32.20 -0.13 -1.08
CA PRO A 380 33.52 0.04 -0.50
C PRO A 380 34.61 -0.60 -1.35
N ASP A 381 35.73 0.13 -1.46
CA ASP A 381 36.97 -0.36 -2.06
C ASP A 381 37.62 -1.50 -1.27
N LYS A 382 38.70 -2.10 -1.80
CA LYS A 382 39.45 -3.16 -1.09
C LYS A 382 39.84 -2.72 0.32
N PHE A 383 40.40 -1.51 0.45
CA PHE A 383 40.77 -0.95 1.74
C PHE A 383 39.55 -0.66 2.62
N GLY A 384 38.47 -0.14 2.04
CA GLY A 384 37.20 0.06 2.74
C GLY A 384 36.63 -1.24 3.31
N ARG A 385 36.62 -2.32 2.54
CA ARG A 385 36.17 -3.66 2.98
C ARG A 385 37.05 -4.21 4.09
N GLU A 386 38.37 -4.04 4.02
CA GLU A 386 39.28 -4.42 5.09
C GLU A 386 38.95 -3.67 6.39
N SER A 387 38.70 -2.35 6.30
CA SER A 387 38.31 -1.53 7.44
C SER A 387 36.96 -1.94 8.03
N ILE A 388 35.96 -2.24 7.19
CA ILE A 388 34.64 -2.76 7.63
C ILE A 388 34.82 -4.08 8.39
N LEU A 389 35.63 -5.00 7.87
CA LEU A 389 35.92 -6.28 8.53
C LEU A 389 36.59 -6.07 9.91
N LYS A 390 37.54 -5.14 10.01
CA LYS A 390 38.19 -4.78 11.28
C LYS A 390 37.19 -4.22 12.30
N VAL A 391 36.32 -3.30 11.88
CA VAL A 391 35.30 -2.72 12.77
C VAL A 391 34.37 -3.80 13.30
N HIS A 392 33.86 -4.68 12.44
CA HIS A 392 32.97 -5.76 12.91
C HIS A 392 33.68 -6.83 13.74
N ALA A 393 34.95 -7.14 13.44
CA ALA A 393 35.77 -8.04 14.24
C ALA A 393 35.97 -7.51 15.67
N ASN A 394 36.29 -6.21 15.78
CA ASN A 394 36.52 -5.55 17.06
C ASN A 394 35.21 -5.37 17.84
N ARG A 395 34.14 -4.90 17.20
CA ARG A 395 32.85 -4.62 17.86
C ARG A 395 32.16 -5.87 18.40
N LYS A 396 32.34 -7.01 17.75
CA LYS A 396 31.79 -8.30 18.20
C LYS A 396 32.75 -9.09 19.10
N GLU A 397 33.90 -8.51 19.44
CA GLU A 397 34.98 -9.16 20.20
C GLU A 397 35.28 -10.58 19.68
N LEU A 398 35.30 -10.73 18.35
CA LEU A 398 35.45 -12.04 17.73
C LEU A 398 36.87 -12.56 18.01
N PRO A 399 37.03 -13.75 18.61
CA PRO A 399 38.34 -14.33 18.83
C PRO A 399 38.91 -14.77 17.47
N LEU A 400 39.76 -13.92 16.88
CA LEU A 400 40.44 -14.22 15.62
C LEU A 400 41.68 -15.10 15.88
N GLY A 401 41.86 -16.13 15.06
CA GLY A 401 43.11 -16.89 15.01
C GLY A 401 44.26 -16.02 14.52
N LYS A 402 45.50 -16.35 14.93
CA LYS A 402 46.71 -15.61 14.52
C LYS A 402 47.00 -15.70 13.01
N ASP A 403 46.35 -16.66 12.36
CA ASP A 403 46.43 -17.00 10.94
C ASP A 403 45.39 -16.27 10.08
N VAL A 404 44.46 -15.51 10.68
CA VAL A 404 43.41 -14.81 9.94
C VAL A 404 43.96 -13.52 9.32
N ASP A 405 44.04 -13.51 7.98
CA ASP A 405 44.37 -12.30 7.20
C ASP A 405 43.10 -11.63 6.65
N LEU A 406 42.69 -10.53 7.27
CA LEU A 406 41.54 -9.72 6.84
C LEU A 406 41.77 -9.05 5.47
N SER A 407 43.01 -8.74 5.11
CA SER A 407 43.33 -8.11 3.82
C SER A 407 43.16 -9.11 2.67
N GLY A 408 43.58 -10.35 2.89
CA GLY A 408 43.33 -11.48 1.99
C GLY A 408 41.83 -11.73 1.78
N ILE A 409 41.04 -11.72 2.86
CA ILE A 409 39.57 -11.88 2.78
C ILE A 409 38.95 -10.70 1.99
N ALA A 410 39.36 -9.46 2.26
CA ALA A 410 38.86 -8.27 1.55
C ALA A 410 39.16 -8.29 0.05
N ALA A 411 40.26 -8.94 -0.37
CA ALA A 411 40.58 -9.14 -1.78
C ALA A 411 39.64 -10.15 -2.46
N MET A 412 39.21 -11.20 -1.73
CA MET A 412 38.32 -12.24 -2.26
C MET A 412 36.85 -11.79 -2.32
N THR A 413 36.45 -10.76 -1.56
CA THR A 413 35.07 -10.26 -1.46
C THR A 413 34.77 -9.07 -2.38
N THR A 414 35.26 -9.12 -3.61
CA THR A 414 35.00 -8.03 -4.58
C THR A 414 33.51 -7.92 -4.91
N GLY A 415 32.96 -6.70 -4.84
CA GLY A 415 31.54 -6.42 -5.09
C GLY A 415 30.61 -6.70 -3.90
N PHE A 416 31.13 -7.21 -2.78
CA PHE A 416 30.34 -7.37 -1.56
C PHE A 416 30.21 -6.03 -0.85
N THR A 417 28.97 -5.66 -0.55
CA THR A 417 28.64 -4.55 0.34
C THR A 417 28.34 -5.11 1.72
N GLY A 418 28.94 -4.55 2.77
CA GLY A 418 28.61 -4.93 4.13
C GLY A 418 27.33 -4.22 4.56
N PRO A 419 26.30 -4.92 5.11
CA PRO A 419 25.30 -4.22 5.90
C PRO A 419 26.04 -3.66 7.12
N CYS A 420 26.47 -2.41 7.03
CA CYS A 420 27.11 -1.71 8.14
C CYS A 420 26.20 -1.78 9.35
#